data_AF-A0A3L7CXH9-F1
#
_entry.id   AF-A0A3L7CXH9-F1
#
_cell.length_a   1.000
_cell.length_b   1.000
_cell.length_c   1.000
_cell.angle_alpha   90.00
_cell.angle_beta   90.00
_cell.angle_gamma   90.00
#
_symmetry.space_group_name_H-M   'P 1'
#
loop_
_entity.id
_entity.type
_entity.pdbx_description
1 polymer ?
#
loop_
_entity_poly.entity_id
_entity_poly.type
_entity_poly.pdbx_seq_one_letter_code
_entity_poly.pdbx_strand_id
1 'polypeptide(L)' 'MEARKMNALEYYIKEIISVESYEAEWTKEFDEKFLRIRVITDCYGDVREHEVIETEKEWEEAKKRGYFFW' A
#
# COMPACT_ATOMS: atom_id res chain seq x y z
N MET A 1 1.62 -21.64 23.15
CA MET A 1 0.81 -20.63 22.43
C MET A 1 1.71 -20.09 21.34
N GLU A 2 1.69 -20.70 20.15
CA GLU A 2 2.52 -20.26 19.02
C GLU A 2 1.89 -19.00 18.42
N ALA A 3 2.70 -17.95 18.27
CA ALA A 3 2.29 -16.77 17.53
C ALA A 3 2.02 -17.17 16.08
N ARG A 4 0.81 -16.91 15.57
CA ARG A 4 0.51 -17.03 14.14
C ARG A 4 1.48 -16.12 13.38
N LYS A 5 2.40 -16.73 12.65
CA LYS A 5 3.32 -16.04 11.74
C LYS A 5 2.47 -15.49 10.59
N MET A 6 2.07 -14.22 10.65
CA MET A 6 1.57 -13.50 9.47
C MET A 6 2.77 -13.33 8.54
N ASN A 7 2.77 -14.07 7.44
CA ASN A 7 3.71 -13.82 6.36
C ASN A 7 3.14 -12.63 5.58
N ALA A 8 3.88 -11.51 5.51
CA ALA A 8 3.56 -10.43 4.59
C ALA A 8 3.53 -11.00 3.17
N LEU A 9 2.50 -10.68 2.40
CA LEU A 9 2.36 -11.15 1.03
C LEU A 9 2.80 -10.06 0.06
N GLU A 10 3.41 -10.46 -1.06
CA GLU A 10 3.76 -9.55 -2.16
C GLU A 10 2.54 -9.31 -3.06
N TYR A 11 2.00 -8.10 -3.01
CA TYR A 11 0.91 -7.65 -3.88
C TYR A 11 1.51 -6.90 -5.07
N TYR A 12 1.77 -7.60 -6.17
CA TYR A 12 2.43 -7.04 -7.35
C TYR A 12 1.57 -5.98 -8.03
N ILE A 13 2.13 -4.80 -8.29
CA ILE A 13 1.42 -3.69 -8.92
C ILE A 13 1.19 -4.03 -10.39
N LYS A 14 -0.09 -4.12 -10.80
CA LYS A 14 -0.48 -4.29 -12.20
C LYS A 14 -0.78 -2.96 -12.86
N GLU A 15 -1.59 -2.14 -12.20
CA GLU A 15 -2.09 -0.86 -12.75
C GLU A 15 -2.33 0.13 -11.63
N ILE A 16 -1.86 1.36 -11.79
CA ILE A 16 -2.11 2.46 -10.86
C ILE A 16 -3.26 3.28 -11.43
N ILE A 17 -4.38 3.33 -10.70
CA ILE A 17 -5.59 4.05 -11.11
C ILE A 17 -5.47 5.53 -10.70
N SER A 18 -5.11 5.80 -9.45
CA SER A 18 -4.86 7.16 -8.98
C SER A 18 -3.91 7.19 -7.78
N VAL A 19 -3.24 8.33 -7.62
CA VAL A 19 -2.39 8.67 -6.47
C VAL A 19 -2.71 10.11 -6.10
N GLU A 20 -3.27 10.32 -4.92
CA GLU A 20 -3.76 11.62 -4.45
C GLU A 20 -3.20 11.91 -3.06
N SER A 21 -2.94 13.18 -2.75
CA SER A 21 -2.62 13.58 -1.37
C SER A 21 -3.78 13.25 -0.44
N TYR A 22 -3.47 12.69 0.73
CA TYR A 22 -4.47 12.34 1.73
C TYR A 22 -4.21 13.07 3.04
N GLU A 23 -5.24 13.75 3.53
CA GLU A 23 -5.23 14.43 4.81
C GLU A 23 -6.47 13.99 5.60
N ALA A 24 -6.25 13.55 6.85
CA ALA A 24 -7.31 13.25 7.80
C ALA A 24 -6.88 13.69 9.21
N GLU A 25 -7.80 13.71 10.17
CA GLU A 25 -7.45 14.19 11.52
C GLU A 25 -6.33 13.34 12.15
N TRP A 26 -6.38 12.02 11.94
CA TRP A 26 -5.37 11.10 12.46
C TRP A 26 -4.01 11.26 11.78
N THR A 27 -3.94 11.74 10.53
CA THR A 27 -2.65 11.90 9.84
C THR A 27 -1.83 13.04 10.45
N LYS A 28 -2.47 13.99 11.14
CA LYS A 28 -1.80 15.10 11.83
C LYS A 28 -0.95 14.67 13.03
N GLU A 29 -1.17 13.45 13.54
CA GLU A 29 -0.37 12.87 14.62
C GLU A 29 1.03 12.45 14.14
N PHE A 30 1.24 12.40 12.82
CA PHE A 30 2.48 11.96 12.18
C PHE A 30 3.10 13.12 11.39
N ASP A 31 4.41 13.26 11.44
CA ASP A 31 5.16 14.23 10.61
C ASP A 31 5.47 13.62 9.23
N GLU A 32 4.43 13.09 8.59
CA GLU A 32 4.54 12.36 7.32
C GLU A 32 3.45 12.80 6.35
N LYS A 33 3.76 12.72 5.05
CA LYS A 33 2.78 12.94 4.00
C LYS A 33 2.15 11.62 3.62
N PHE A 34 0.82 11.60 3.59
CA PHE A 34 0.06 10.43 3.23
C PHE A 34 -0.52 10.58 1.83
N LEU A 35 -0.64 9.44 1.15
CA LEU A 35 -1.21 9.31 -0.16
C LEU A 35 -2.38 8.32 -0.08
N ARG A 36 -3.49 8.66 -0.74
CA ARG A 36 -4.52 7.70 -1.10
C ARG A 36 -4.17 7.13 -2.46
N ILE A 37 -4.03 5.82 -2.54
CA ILE A 37 -3.63 5.11 -3.75
C ILE A 37 -4.73 4.14 -4.13
N ARG A 38 -5.24 4.27 -5.35
CA ARG A 38 -6.09 3.25 -5.98
C ARG A 38 -5.26 2.46 -6.97
N VAL A 39 -5.20 1.15 -6.79
CA VAL A 39 -4.28 0.27 -7.51
C VAL A 39 -4.89 -1.10 -7.74
N ILE A 40 -4.63 -1.68 -8.90
CA ILE A 40 -4.89 -3.09 -9.17
C ILE A 40 -3.62 -3.86 -8.88
N THR A 41 -3.72 -4.89 -8.04
CA THR A 41 -2.60 -5.78 -7.71
C THR A 41 -2.90 -7.23 -8.07
N ASP A 42 -1.85 -8.02 -8.19
CA ASP A 42 -1.89 -9.47 -8.37
C ASP A 42 -1.11 -10.12 -7.23
N CYS A 43 -1.83 -10.80 -6.35
CA CYS A 43 -1.25 -11.58 -5.28
C CYS A 43 -1.37 -13.06 -5.66
N TYR A 44 -0.35 -13.58 -6.34
CA TYR A 44 -0.25 -15.01 -6.70
C TYR A 44 -1.45 -15.54 -7.51
N GLY A 45 -1.95 -14.75 -8.45
CA GLY A 45 -3.09 -15.08 -9.31
C GLY A 45 -4.41 -14.47 -8.85
N ASP A 46 -4.46 -13.85 -7.66
CA ASP A 46 -5.61 -13.11 -7.17
C ASP A 46 -5.49 -11.63 -7.57
N VAL A 47 -6.21 -11.25 -8.63
CA VAL A 47 -6.19 -9.88 -9.17
C VAL A 47 -7.34 -9.07 -8.59
N ARG A 48 -7.02 -8.01 -7.86
CA ARG A 48 -8.01 -7.16 -7.19
C ARG A 48 -7.64 -5.69 -7.23
N GLU A 49 -8.67 -4.85 -7.24
CA GLU A 49 -8.54 -3.42 -6.98
C GLU A 49 -8.51 -3.15 -5.47
N HIS A 50 -7.60 -2.27 -5.06
CA HIS A 50 -7.42 -1.81 -3.69
C HIS A 50 -7.45 -0.29 -3.62
N GLU A 51 -7.98 0.24 -2.52
CA GLU A 51 -7.73 1.61 -2.07
C GLU A 51 -6.97 1.53 -0.76
N VAL A 52 -5.77 2.13 -0.72
CA VAL A 52 -4.90 2.14 0.47
C VAL A 52 -4.43 3.53 0.81
N ILE A 53 -4.13 3.74 2.09
CA ILE A 53 -3.43 4.94 2.56
C ILE A 53 -2.02 4.53 2.96
N GLU A 54 -1.03 5.10 2.29
CA GLU A 54 0.39 4.84 2.51
C GLU A 54 1.10 6.17 2.70
N THR A 55 2.24 6.17 3.38
CA THR A 55 3.12 7.34 3.40
C THR A 55 3.78 7.53 2.03
N GLU A 56 4.21 8.75 1.70
CA GLU A 56 4.99 9.00 0.48
C GLU A 56 6.23 8.09 0.41
N LYS A 57 6.86 7.83 1.56
CA LYS A 57 8.04 6.96 1.65
C LYS A 57 7.70 5.51 1.31
N GLU A 58 6.67 4.94 1.94
CA GLU A 58 6.24 3.56 1.67
C GLU A 58 5.83 3.39 0.21
N TRP A 59 5.20 4.40 -0.37
CA TRP A 59 4.85 4.41 -1.79
C TRP A 59 6.08 4.40 -2.70
N GLU A 60 7.08 5.24 -2.45
CA GLU A 60 8.32 5.24 -3.23
C GLU A 60 9.05 3.88 -3.14
N GLU A 61 9.06 3.26 -1.96
CA GLU A 61 9.62 1.92 -1.77
C GLU A 61 8.82 0.84 -2.52
N ALA A 62 7.49 0.91 -2.48
CA ALA A 62 6.59 0.01 -3.21
C ALA A 62 6.78 0.11 -4.73
N LYS A 63 6.90 1.33 -5.26
CA LYS A 63 7.23 1.54 -6.68
C LYS A 63 8.58 0.96 -7.05
N LYS A 64 9.60 1.17 -6.21
CA LYS A 64 10.95 0.69 -6.48
C LYS A 64 11.03 -0.84 -6.54
N ARG A 65 10.28 -1.54 -5.68
CA ARG A 65 10.23 -3.01 -5.66
C ARG A 65 9.20 -3.60 -6.64
N GLY A 66 8.19 -2.83 -7.03
CA GLY A 66 7.13 -3.24 -7.96
C GLY A 66 5.93 -3.94 -7.30
N TYR A 67 5.83 -3.89 -5.97
CA TYR A 67 4.76 -4.57 -5.21
C TYR A 67 4.55 -3.92 -3.84
N PHE A 68 3.40 -4.15 -3.21
CA PHE A 68 3.14 -3.79 -1.82
C PHE A 68 3.41 -4.98 -0.88
N PHE A 69 3.76 -4.69 0.37
CA PHE A 69 3.85 -5.68 1.45
C PHE A 69 2.70 -5.41 2.42
N TRP A 70 1.61 -6.15 2.28
CA TRP A 70 0.45 -6.09 3.17
C TRP A 70 0.24 -7.43 3.90
#